data_AF-A0A150NYL0-F1
#
_entry.id   AF-A0A150NYL0-F1
#
_cell.length_a   1.000
_cell.length_b   1.000
_cell.length_c   1.000
_cell.angle_alpha   90.00
_cell.angle_beta   90.00
_cell.angle_gamma   90.00
#
_symmetry.space_group_name_H-M   'P 1'
#
loop_
_entity.id
_entity.type
_entity.pdbx_description
1 polymer ?
#
loop_
_entity_poly.entity_id
_entity_poly.type
_entity_poly.pdbx_seq_one_letter_code
_entity_poly.pdbx_strand_id
1 'polypeptide(L)'
;MDDGETSSPHAPPYEIAVFEEVRITSDASQPSFQQANAELELRDGPFASVKLVVDLGTTCYPFETWQDNPPPEGENWPADCDAFDRNFELSLDDPADPAVGPPGIELVRAITPFGGPLHLEVDITDVANGLAPGKHRLRAVIPTWSDASGQVSGSNGGWTVSAVIEAVPGPPPRKVLAVIPLFNGSQTTPEGPGPLALRVPEGTVSSRLEYRVTGHGGGEAGVGCIGPAEEFCRRNHTILVDGKQIQRITPWRTDCAALCTRAHYGPEDGGFDYCLENPCGAIESVEASRANWCPGSESPPFTWDTAALRTPGEHALEWRISTVAEGGVWRISATYFAFGE
;
A
#
# COMPACT_ATOMS: atom_id res chain seq x y z
N MET A 1 28.31 -23.40 41.00
CA MET A 1 27.23 -23.51 40.01
C MET A 1 27.17 -22.13 39.42
N ASP A 2 27.92 -21.96 38.34
CA ASP A 2 28.07 -20.70 37.63
C ASP A 2 27.15 -20.86 36.42
N ASP A 3 25.95 -20.31 36.52
CA ASP A 3 24.94 -20.37 35.48
C ASP A 3 25.41 -19.44 34.35
N GLY A 4 26.16 -20.02 33.42
CA GLY A 4 26.65 -19.34 32.23
C GLY A 4 25.47 -18.87 31.39
N GLU A 5 25.09 -17.60 31.58
CA GLU A 5 24.19 -16.86 30.71
C GLU A 5 24.84 -16.80 29.33
N THR A 6 24.41 -17.68 28.42
CA THR A 6 24.83 -17.64 27.02
C THR A 6 24.32 -16.34 26.41
N SER A 7 25.15 -15.30 26.39
CA SER A 7 24.85 -14.06 25.69
C SER A 7 24.59 -14.37 24.22
N SER A 8 23.41 -14.06 23.71
CA SER A 8 23.12 -14.15 22.28
C SER A 8 24.19 -13.38 21.49
N PRO A 9 24.73 -13.92 20.39
CA PRO A 9 25.71 -13.20 19.57
C PRO A 9 25.10 -12.01 18.81
N HIS A 10 23.78 -11.83 18.86
CA HIS A 10 23.04 -10.77 18.18
C HIS A 10 22.63 -9.67 19.15
N ALA A 11 22.54 -8.44 18.64
CA ALA A 11 22.03 -7.29 19.38
C ALA A 11 20.57 -7.52 19.84
N PRO A 12 20.12 -6.87 20.93
CA PRO A 12 18.72 -6.97 21.36
C PRO A 12 17.77 -6.37 20.31
N PRO A 13 16.49 -6.78 20.30
CA PRO A 13 15.46 -6.13 19.50
C PRO A 13 15.36 -4.63 19.78
N TYR A 14 14.97 -3.86 18.77
CA TYR A 14 14.79 -2.41 18.89
C TYR A 14 13.65 -1.92 17.99
N GLU A 15 13.17 -0.72 18.29
CA GLU A 15 12.15 -0.01 17.51
C GLU A 15 12.71 1.28 16.93
N ILE A 16 12.21 1.66 15.76
CA ILE A 16 12.43 2.98 15.14
C ILE A 16 11.06 3.61 14.92
N ALA A 17 10.74 4.68 15.64
CA ALA A 17 9.61 5.54 15.30
C ALA A 17 9.99 6.37 14.06
N VAL A 18 9.44 6.01 12.90
CA VAL A 18 9.75 6.66 11.61
C VAL A 18 8.81 7.84 11.37
N PHE A 19 7.52 7.66 11.67
CA PHE A 19 6.53 8.74 11.73
C PHE A 19 5.87 8.73 13.10
N GLU A 20 5.83 9.90 13.74
CA GLU A 20 5.14 10.13 15.00
C GLU A 20 3.99 11.12 14.76
N GLU A 21 2.78 10.58 14.58
CA GLU A 21 1.55 11.35 14.35
C GLU A 21 1.69 12.43 13.25
N VAL A 22 2.30 12.08 12.12
CA VAL A 22 2.55 13.02 11.03
C VAL A 22 1.27 13.28 10.25
N ARG A 23 0.85 14.54 10.19
CA ARG A 23 -0.33 14.95 9.42
C ARG A 23 -0.02 15.05 7.93
N ILE A 24 -0.58 14.14 7.12
CA ILE A 24 -0.67 14.27 5.66
C ILE A 24 -1.95 15.04 5.32
N THR A 25 -1.84 16.12 4.54
CA THR A 25 -2.90 17.12 4.35
C THR A 25 -3.22 17.38 2.89
N SER A 26 -4.44 17.86 2.61
CA SER A 26 -4.89 18.32 1.30
C SER A 26 -4.49 19.78 0.98
N ASP A 27 -3.92 20.50 1.97
CA ASP A 27 -3.44 21.88 1.78
C ASP A 27 -2.10 21.89 1.04
N ALA A 28 -2.15 22.28 -0.24
CA ALA A 28 -0.99 22.37 -1.13
C ALA A 28 0.11 23.35 -0.67
N SER A 29 -0.16 24.20 0.31
CA SER A 29 0.85 25.10 0.90
C SER A 29 1.71 24.44 1.98
N GLN A 30 1.30 23.27 2.48
CA GLN A 30 1.98 22.57 3.57
C GLN A 30 3.08 21.64 3.05
N PRO A 31 4.18 21.44 3.81
CA PRO A 31 5.26 20.53 3.42
C PRO A 31 4.81 19.06 3.34
N SER A 32 3.77 18.69 4.08
CA SER A 32 3.19 17.35 4.11
C SER A 32 1.98 17.18 3.17
N PHE A 33 1.87 18.06 2.17
CA PHE A 33 0.83 17.97 1.16
C PHE A 33 0.87 16.59 0.46
N GLN A 34 -0.15 15.77 0.72
CA GLN A 34 -0.34 14.41 0.20
C GLN A 34 0.73 13.37 0.54
N GLN A 35 1.76 13.73 1.31
CA GLN A 35 2.84 12.82 1.60
C GLN A 35 3.58 13.16 2.88
N ALA A 36 4.22 12.16 3.46
CA ALA A 36 5.21 12.29 4.52
C ALA A 36 6.50 11.56 4.10
N ASN A 37 7.65 12.10 4.50
CA ASN A 37 8.96 11.52 4.22
C ASN A 37 9.80 11.55 5.49
N ALA A 38 10.51 10.46 5.78
CA ALA A 38 11.47 10.38 6.87
C ALA A 38 12.66 9.49 6.47
N GLU A 39 13.81 9.76 7.08
CA GLU A 39 14.96 8.86 6.98
C GLU A 39 14.88 7.83 8.10
N LEU A 40 15.23 6.58 7.78
CA LEU A 40 15.46 5.51 8.74
C LEU A 40 16.79 4.82 8.44
N GLU A 41 17.39 4.22 9.45
CA GLU A 41 18.62 3.44 9.32
C GLU A 41 18.49 2.18 10.17
N LEU A 42 18.48 1.03 9.49
CA LEU A 42 18.50 -0.27 10.15
C LEU A 42 19.93 -0.58 10.58
N ARG A 43 20.10 -0.92 11.86
CA ARG A 43 21.38 -1.27 12.48
C ARG A 43 21.41 -2.72 12.93
N ASP A 44 22.62 -3.23 13.14
CA ASP A 44 22.88 -4.52 13.79
C ASP A 44 22.30 -5.74 13.04
N GLY A 45 22.09 -5.62 11.72
CA GLY A 45 21.73 -6.75 10.87
C GLY A 45 22.81 -7.85 10.81
N PRO A 46 22.48 -9.07 10.36
CA PRO A 46 21.23 -9.46 9.73
C PRO A 46 20.05 -9.55 10.71
N PHE A 47 18.85 -9.64 10.17
CA PHE A 47 17.61 -9.62 10.93
C PHE A 47 16.87 -10.95 10.82
N ALA A 48 16.50 -11.52 11.97
CA ALA A 48 15.59 -12.65 12.04
C ALA A 48 14.14 -12.24 11.72
N SER A 49 13.76 -11.02 12.07
CA SER A 49 12.47 -10.43 11.73
C SER A 49 12.58 -8.90 11.68
N VAL A 50 11.92 -8.27 10.72
CA VAL A 50 11.65 -6.83 10.70
C VAL A 50 10.20 -6.63 10.29
N LYS A 51 9.45 -5.89 11.09
CA LYS A 51 8.05 -5.56 10.84
C LYS A 51 7.88 -4.05 10.75
N LEU A 52 7.08 -3.61 9.79
CA LEU A 52 6.56 -2.25 9.69
C LEU A 52 5.14 -2.23 10.27
N VAL A 53 4.94 -1.48 11.34
CA VAL A 53 3.64 -1.22 11.97
C VAL A 53 3.21 0.18 11.59
N VAL A 54 2.00 0.32 11.04
CA VAL A 54 1.46 1.60 10.56
C VAL A 54 0.09 1.83 11.15
N ASP A 55 -0.09 2.99 11.77
CA ASP A 55 -1.37 3.47 12.26
C ASP A 55 -1.81 4.71 11.47
N LEU A 56 -3.06 4.70 11.06
CA LEU A 56 -3.73 5.79 10.38
C LEU A 56 -4.83 6.34 11.29
N GLY A 57 -4.61 7.54 11.80
CA GLY A 57 -5.57 8.34 12.54
C GLY A 57 -6.38 9.27 11.63
N THR A 58 -7.57 9.59 12.08
CA THR A 58 -8.59 10.38 11.36
C THR A 58 -9.27 11.35 12.31
N THR A 59 -9.74 12.49 11.80
CA THR A 59 -10.60 13.41 12.56
C THR A 59 -12.09 13.20 12.27
N CYS A 60 -12.43 12.29 11.34
CA CYS A 60 -13.82 12.00 10.99
C CYS A 60 -14.51 11.13 12.04
N TYR A 61 -13.76 10.35 12.82
CA TYR A 61 -14.24 9.35 13.76
C TYR A 61 -13.32 9.30 14.99
N PRO A 62 -13.84 9.10 16.22
CA PRO A 62 -15.22 8.76 16.57
C PRO A 62 -16.18 9.97 16.56
N PHE A 63 -17.46 9.74 16.25
CA PHE A 63 -18.47 10.79 16.02
C PHE A 63 -18.73 11.69 17.24
N GLU A 64 -18.43 11.21 18.45
CA GLU A 64 -18.55 11.99 19.68
C GLU A 64 -17.65 13.23 19.67
N THR A 65 -16.52 13.18 18.95
CA THR A 65 -15.58 14.30 18.82
C THR A 65 -16.16 15.47 18.05
N TRP A 66 -17.25 15.27 17.29
CA TRP A 66 -17.89 16.33 16.50
C TRP A 66 -18.60 17.37 17.36
N GLN A 67 -18.78 17.12 18.66
CA GLN A 67 -19.26 18.16 19.58
C GLN A 67 -18.27 19.34 19.67
N ASP A 68 -16.97 19.03 19.61
CA ASP A 68 -15.88 20.01 19.67
C ASP A 68 -15.40 20.44 18.27
N ASN A 69 -15.69 19.64 17.24
CA ASN A 69 -15.36 19.90 15.83
C ASN A 69 -16.55 19.57 14.90
N PRO A 70 -17.65 20.34 14.97
CA PRO A 70 -18.86 20.02 14.21
C PRO A 70 -18.65 20.22 12.71
N PRO A 71 -19.34 19.44 11.86
CA PRO A 71 -19.46 19.75 10.44
C PRO A 71 -19.92 21.20 10.22
N PRO A 72 -19.35 21.93 9.26
CA PRO A 72 -19.85 23.25 8.89
C PRO A 72 -21.32 23.24 8.48
N GLU A 73 -21.96 24.42 8.39
CA GLU A 73 -23.34 24.49 7.92
C GLU A 73 -23.46 24.01 6.46
N GLY A 74 -24.39 23.09 6.19
CA GLY A 74 -24.62 22.51 4.87
C GLY A 74 -23.74 21.31 4.53
N GLU A 75 -22.94 20.86 5.50
CA GLU A 75 -21.86 19.91 5.32
C GLU A 75 -22.04 18.63 6.16
N ASN A 76 -21.55 17.50 5.65
CA ASN A 76 -21.73 16.19 6.30
C ASN A 76 -20.62 15.82 7.28
N TRP A 77 -19.41 16.37 7.10
CA TRP A 77 -18.22 15.95 7.83
C TRP A 77 -17.46 17.17 8.41
N PRO A 78 -16.64 16.99 9.46
CA PRO A 78 -15.75 18.05 9.93
C PRO A 78 -14.85 18.60 8.81
N ALA A 79 -14.49 19.88 8.88
CA ALA A 79 -13.72 20.52 7.80
C ALA A 79 -12.32 19.92 7.62
N ASP A 80 -11.72 19.44 8.70
CA ASP A 80 -10.39 18.83 8.73
C ASP A 80 -10.42 17.30 8.55
N CYS A 81 -11.59 16.70 8.30
CA CYS A 81 -11.72 15.28 7.99
C CYS A 81 -11.41 15.04 6.49
N ASP A 82 -10.79 13.90 6.17
CA ASP A 82 -10.86 13.32 4.82
C ASP A 82 -11.72 12.05 4.88
N ALA A 83 -12.98 12.18 4.47
CA ALA A 83 -14.02 11.18 4.58
C ALA A 83 -13.97 10.11 3.48
N PHE A 84 -13.09 10.28 2.50
CA PHE A 84 -13.03 9.43 1.30
C PHE A 84 -11.96 8.33 1.43
N ASP A 85 -12.17 7.28 0.67
CA ASP A 85 -11.22 6.20 0.45
C ASP A 85 -10.13 6.65 -0.56
N ARG A 86 -8.91 6.84 -0.05
CA ARG A 86 -7.75 7.31 -0.82
C ARG A 86 -6.74 6.18 -0.96
N ASN A 87 -5.94 6.21 -2.02
CA ASN A 87 -4.73 5.39 -2.05
C ASN A 87 -3.86 5.68 -0.81
N PHE A 88 -3.35 4.65 -0.17
CA PHE A 88 -2.42 4.75 0.94
C PHE A 88 -1.23 3.83 0.68
N GLU A 89 -0.12 4.43 0.25
CA GLU A 89 1.04 3.69 -0.22
C GLU A 89 2.26 4.06 0.62
N LEU A 90 3.04 3.06 1.04
CA LEU A 90 4.34 3.26 1.68
C LEU A 90 5.45 2.61 0.85
N SER A 91 6.51 3.36 0.58
CA SER A 91 7.65 2.89 -0.21
C SER A 91 8.99 3.33 0.38
N LEU A 92 10.02 2.52 0.14
CA LEU A 92 11.41 2.84 0.43
C LEU A 92 12.12 3.35 -0.81
N ASP A 93 12.92 4.39 -0.63
CA ASP A 93 13.85 4.95 -1.62
C ASP A 93 13.22 5.27 -2.98
N ASP A 94 11.93 5.58 -2.97
CA ASP A 94 11.22 6.07 -4.15
C ASP A 94 11.96 7.30 -4.70
N PRO A 95 12.23 7.42 -6.01
CA PRO A 95 13.06 8.50 -6.50
C PRO A 95 12.30 9.82 -6.47
N ALA A 96 13.02 10.93 -6.31
CA ALA A 96 12.42 12.26 -6.45
C ALA A 96 11.91 12.52 -7.88
N ASP A 97 12.60 11.95 -8.87
CA ASP A 97 12.18 11.93 -10.27
C ASP A 97 12.16 10.47 -10.78
N PRO A 98 10.96 9.90 -11.05
CA PRO A 98 10.81 8.55 -11.60
C PRO A 98 11.50 8.32 -12.96
N ALA A 99 11.85 9.39 -13.69
CA ALA A 99 12.57 9.27 -14.95
C ALA A 99 14.09 9.09 -14.77
N VAL A 100 14.61 9.32 -13.56
CA VAL A 100 16.07 9.42 -13.30
C VAL A 100 16.56 8.34 -12.34
N GLY A 101 15.78 7.97 -11.32
CA GLY A 101 16.17 6.98 -10.32
C GLY A 101 15.54 5.60 -10.52
N PRO A 102 16.11 4.53 -9.91
CA PRO A 102 15.41 3.26 -9.83
C PRO A 102 14.08 3.44 -9.09
N PRO A 103 13.03 2.64 -9.41
CA PRO A 103 11.76 2.73 -8.70
C PRO A 103 11.93 2.39 -7.23
N GLY A 104 11.11 2.98 -6.35
CA GLY A 104 11.10 2.64 -4.93
C GLY A 104 10.55 1.23 -4.68
N ILE A 105 10.96 0.62 -3.57
CA ILE A 105 10.41 -0.65 -3.10
C ILE A 105 9.09 -0.35 -2.38
N GLU A 106 7.96 -0.69 -2.98
CA GLU A 106 6.66 -0.55 -2.31
C GLU A 106 6.51 -1.62 -1.21
N LEU A 107 6.33 -1.17 0.03
CA LEU A 107 6.11 -2.01 1.20
C LEU A 107 4.63 -2.26 1.42
N VAL A 108 3.82 -1.20 1.32
CA VAL A 108 2.38 -1.22 1.57
C VAL A 108 1.65 -0.62 0.38
N ARG A 109 0.62 -1.33 -0.09
CA ARG A 109 -0.47 -0.74 -0.87
C ARG A 109 -1.77 -1.00 -0.15
N ALA A 110 -2.38 0.05 0.37
CA ALA A 110 -3.67 0.01 1.03
C ALA A 110 -4.57 1.11 0.47
N ILE A 111 -5.82 1.08 0.89
CA ILE A 111 -6.77 2.16 0.67
C ILE A 111 -7.20 2.66 2.04
N THR A 112 -7.20 3.96 2.29
CA THR A 112 -7.72 4.53 3.53
C THR A 112 -9.18 4.11 3.67
N PRO A 113 -9.69 3.90 4.90
CA PRO A 113 -11.11 3.73 5.06
C PRO A 113 -11.85 5.02 4.71
N PHE A 114 -13.17 4.95 4.53
CA PHE A 114 -14.01 6.14 4.52
C PHE A 114 -14.06 6.75 5.92
N GLY A 115 -13.13 7.65 6.22
CA GLY A 115 -13.04 8.40 7.48
C GLY A 115 -12.74 7.57 8.73
N GLY A 116 -12.51 6.27 8.63
CA GLY A 116 -12.19 5.39 9.77
C GLY A 116 -10.69 5.25 10.01
N PRO A 117 -10.26 4.81 11.20
CA PRO A 117 -8.86 4.50 11.45
C PRO A 117 -8.43 3.20 10.73
N LEU A 118 -7.13 3.02 10.52
CA LEU A 118 -6.56 1.80 9.95
C LEU A 118 -5.26 1.42 10.68
N HIS A 119 -5.10 0.14 10.98
CA HIS A 119 -3.87 -0.44 11.53
C HIS A 119 -3.34 -1.51 10.57
N LEU A 120 -2.05 -1.46 10.25
CA LEU A 120 -1.37 -2.41 9.35
C LEU A 120 -0.09 -2.93 10.00
N GLU A 121 0.14 -4.23 9.88
CA GLU A 121 1.40 -4.88 10.25
C GLU A 121 1.94 -5.63 9.02
N VAL A 122 3.11 -5.22 8.53
CA VAL A 122 3.73 -5.79 7.32
C VAL A 122 5.11 -6.34 7.65
N ASP A 123 5.34 -7.61 7.33
CA ASP A 123 6.67 -8.22 7.40
C ASP A 123 7.54 -7.71 6.25
N ILE A 124 8.63 -7.02 6.59
CA ILE A 124 9.62 -6.48 5.65
C ILE A 124 10.99 -7.13 5.83
N THR A 125 11.07 -8.30 6.46
CA THR A 125 12.33 -8.97 6.82
C THR A 125 13.22 -9.23 5.61
N ASP A 126 12.65 -9.70 4.50
CA ASP A 126 13.41 -9.96 3.28
C ASP A 126 13.91 -8.65 2.63
N VAL A 127 13.13 -7.57 2.72
CA VAL A 127 13.56 -6.24 2.26
C VAL A 127 14.72 -5.77 3.13
N ALA A 128 14.55 -5.74 4.45
CA ALA A 128 15.55 -5.31 5.41
C ALA A 128 16.90 -6.02 5.26
N ASN A 129 16.89 -7.35 5.03
CA ASN A 129 18.10 -8.13 4.80
C ASN A 129 18.71 -7.96 3.39
N GLY A 130 17.98 -7.33 2.45
CA GLY A 130 18.45 -7.01 1.11
C GLY A 130 18.84 -5.54 0.89
N LEU A 131 18.58 -4.67 1.86
CA LEU A 131 18.95 -3.25 1.79
C LEU A 131 20.47 -3.08 1.93
N ALA A 132 21.00 -2.07 1.24
CA ALA A 132 22.38 -1.64 1.46
C ALA A 132 22.51 -1.02 2.86
N PRO A 133 23.65 -1.13 3.55
CA PRO A 133 23.83 -0.44 4.82
C PRO A 133 23.71 1.08 4.65
N GLY A 134 23.04 1.73 5.60
CA GLY A 134 22.93 3.18 5.70
C GLY A 134 21.50 3.69 5.80
N LYS A 135 21.33 4.96 5.43
CA LYS A 135 20.04 5.64 5.50
C LYS A 135 19.17 5.33 4.29
N HIS A 136 17.91 5.04 4.55
CA HIS A 136 16.85 4.84 3.58
C HIS A 136 15.73 5.84 3.83
N ARG A 137 15.05 6.26 2.76
CA ARG A 137 13.90 7.15 2.88
C ARG A 137 12.61 6.36 2.84
N LEU A 138 11.84 6.39 3.93
CA LEU A 138 10.45 5.96 3.91
C LEU A 138 9.57 7.12 3.45
N ARG A 139 8.71 6.85 2.48
CA ARG A 139 7.70 7.77 1.97
C ARG A 139 6.32 7.15 2.19
N ALA A 140 5.41 7.91 2.80
CA ALA A 140 3.98 7.61 2.82
C ALA A 140 3.27 8.59 1.90
N VAL A 141 2.34 8.09 1.07
CA VAL A 141 1.55 8.90 0.14
C VAL A 141 0.07 8.63 0.36
N ILE A 142 -0.69 9.71 0.54
CA ILE A 142 -2.16 9.71 0.53
C ILE A 142 -2.60 10.89 -0.35
N PRO A 143 -3.14 10.67 -1.57
CA PRO A 143 -3.51 11.74 -2.49
C PRO A 143 -4.83 12.40 -2.07
N THR A 144 -4.82 12.99 -0.88
CA THR A 144 -5.94 13.72 -0.30
C THR A 144 -6.06 15.09 -0.96
N TRP A 145 -7.27 15.46 -1.36
CA TRP A 145 -7.54 16.71 -2.07
C TRP A 145 -8.80 17.35 -1.54
N SER A 146 -8.73 18.67 -1.36
CA SER A 146 -9.87 19.54 -1.15
C SER A 146 -10.85 19.45 -2.31
N ASP A 147 -12.14 19.28 -2.01
CA ASP A 147 -13.21 19.54 -2.96
C ASP A 147 -13.20 21.04 -3.31
N ALA A 148 -12.71 21.35 -4.51
CA ALA A 148 -12.61 22.71 -5.01
C ALA A 148 -13.97 23.43 -5.13
N SER A 149 -15.08 22.68 -5.16
CA SER A 149 -16.43 23.23 -5.20
C SER A 149 -17.00 23.53 -3.82
N GLY A 150 -16.38 23.03 -2.74
CA GLY A 150 -16.81 23.21 -1.36
C GLY A 150 -18.25 22.74 -1.12
N GLN A 151 -18.69 21.71 -1.85
CA GLN A 151 -20.03 21.14 -1.72
C GLN A 151 -20.03 19.87 -0.86
N VAL A 152 -18.84 19.29 -0.66
CA VAL A 152 -18.61 18.14 0.21
C VAL A 152 -17.36 18.40 1.08
N SER A 153 -17.61 18.89 2.29
CA SER A 153 -16.73 18.78 3.47
C SER A 153 -16.27 17.34 3.66
N GLY A 154 -15.15 17.12 4.33
CA GLY A 154 -14.52 15.80 4.38
C GLY A 154 -13.47 15.60 3.28
N SER A 155 -12.92 16.68 2.71
CA SER A 155 -11.87 16.62 1.67
C SER A 155 -10.81 17.71 1.87
N ASN A 156 -11.13 18.78 2.62
CA ASN A 156 -10.20 19.83 3.05
C ASN A 156 -9.28 19.42 4.21
N GLY A 157 -9.36 18.15 4.61
CA GLY A 157 -8.66 17.59 5.74
C GLY A 157 -7.43 16.78 5.37
N GLY A 158 -7.27 15.69 6.10
CA GLY A 158 -6.13 14.83 5.94
C GLY A 158 -6.13 13.70 6.96
N TRP A 159 -5.01 13.01 6.99
CA TRP A 159 -4.81 11.81 7.77
C TRP A 159 -3.58 11.96 8.66
N THR A 160 -3.61 11.37 9.84
CA THR A 160 -2.47 11.35 10.75
C THR A 160 -1.81 9.98 10.64
N VAL A 161 -0.55 9.92 10.25
CA VAL A 161 0.19 8.66 10.04
C VAL A 161 1.25 8.49 11.12
N SER A 162 1.23 7.35 11.78
CA SER A 162 2.34 6.86 12.61
C SER A 162 2.91 5.60 11.96
N ALA A 163 4.22 5.45 12.02
CA ALA A 163 4.90 4.28 11.48
C ALA A 163 6.09 3.90 12.36
N VAL A 164 6.14 2.64 12.79
CA VAL A 164 7.19 2.07 13.63
C VAL A 164 7.80 0.88 12.92
N ILE A 165 9.13 0.78 12.94
CA ILE A 165 9.84 -0.43 12.55
C ILE A 165 10.21 -1.20 13.80
N GLU A 166 9.71 -2.42 13.93
CA GLU A 166 10.11 -3.39 14.95
C GLU A 166 11.18 -4.32 14.36
N ALA A 167 12.42 -4.23 14.84
CA ALA A 167 13.55 -5.01 14.30
C ALA A 167 14.10 -6.00 15.33
N VAL A 168 14.30 -7.23 14.90
CA VAL A 168 14.90 -8.33 15.67
C VAL A 168 16.19 -8.78 14.97
N PRO A 169 17.37 -8.29 15.41
CA PRO A 169 18.65 -8.81 14.96
C PRO A 169 18.76 -10.33 15.18
N GLY A 170 19.31 -11.04 14.20
CA GLY A 170 19.38 -12.50 14.25
C GLY A 170 19.68 -13.14 12.90
N PRO A 171 19.83 -14.47 12.86
CA PRO A 171 20.01 -15.18 11.60
C PRO A 171 18.78 -14.96 10.71
N PRO A 172 18.96 -14.55 9.44
CA PRO A 172 17.84 -14.28 8.57
C PRO A 172 17.11 -15.59 8.22
N PRO A 173 15.77 -15.57 8.05
CA PRO A 173 15.00 -16.78 7.74
C PRO A 173 15.44 -17.45 6.43
N ARG A 174 16.03 -16.68 5.52
CA ARG A 174 16.59 -17.10 4.24
C ARG A 174 17.69 -16.15 3.81
N LYS A 175 18.64 -16.64 3.01
CA LYS A 175 19.73 -15.82 2.48
C LYS A 175 19.24 -14.94 1.33
N VAL A 176 19.03 -13.65 1.58
CA VAL A 176 18.65 -12.68 0.54
C VAL A 176 19.87 -12.37 -0.34
N LEU A 177 19.77 -12.65 -1.64
CA LEU A 177 20.81 -12.32 -2.62
C LEU A 177 20.56 -10.96 -3.28
N ALA A 178 19.29 -10.62 -3.52
CA ALA A 178 18.90 -9.35 -4.11
C ALA A 178 17.43 -9.02 -3.81
N VAL A 179 17.15 -7.72 -3.70
CA VAL A 179 15.82 -7.11 -3.74
C VAL A 179 15.87 -6.06 -4.83
N ILE A 180 15.16 -6.30 -5.93
CA ILE A 180 15.25 -5.51 -7.16
C ILE A 180 13.87 -4.89 -7.43
N PRO A 181 13.67 -3.60 -7.14
CA PRO A 181 12.46 -2.91 -7.57
C PRO A 181 12.51 -2.74 -9.09
N LEU A 182 11.51 -3.26 -9.78
CA LEU A 182 11.42 -3.26 -11.25
C LEU A 182 10.49 -2.15 -11.75
N PHE A 183 9.43 -1.85 -11.01
CA PHE A 183 8.46 -0.81 -11.34
C PHE A 183 7.71 -0.36 -10.10
N ASN A 184 7.38 0.92 -10.03
CA ASN A 184 6.41 1.48 -9.09
C ASN A 184 5.77 2.70 -9.75
N GLY A 185 4.50 2.62 -10.13
CA GLY A 185 3.88 3.65 -10.94
C GLY A 185 2.45 3.35 -11.38
N SER A 186 1.99 4.16 -12.32
CA SER A 186 0.64 4.06 -12.90
C SER A 186 0.71 3.53 -14.33
N GLN A 187 -0.26 2.72 -14.70
CA GLN A 187 -0.48 2.25 -16.07
C GLN A 187 -1.89 2.64 -16.52
N THR A 188 -1.99 3.29 -17.68
CA THR A 188 -3.26 3.78 -18.25
C THR A 188 -3.59 3.16 -19.61
N THR A 189 -2.73 2.26 -20.10
CA THR A 189 -2.89 1.55 -21.38
C THR A 189 -2.86 0.04 -21.15
N PRO A 190 -3.46 -0.78 -22.03
CA PRO A 190 -3.37 -2.24 -21.96
C PRO A 190 -1.93 -2.76 -21.99
N GLU A 191 -1.09 -2.13 -22.81
CA GLU A 191 0.34 -2.37 -22.89
C GLU A 191 1.01 -1.83 -21.63
N GLY A 192 1.71 -2.70 -20.88
CA GLY A 192 2.51 -2.31 -19.71
C GLY A 192 3.71 -1.44 -20.10
N PRO A 193 4.59 -1.07 -19.14
CA PRO A 193 5.72 -0.17 -19.36
C PRO A 193 6.82 -0.71 -20.31
N GLY A 194 6.57 -1.79 -21.05
CA GLY A 194 7.53 -2.49 -21.89
C GLY A 194 8.30 -3.57 -21.12
N PRO A 195 9.27 -4.26 -21.76
CA PRO A 195 10.10 -5.22 -21.07
C PRO A 195 10.99 -4.51 -20.05
N LEU A 196 10.81 -4.84 -18.78
CA LEU A 196 11.67 -4.39 -17.69
C LEU A 196 12.85 -5.34 -17.57
N ALA A 197 14.06 -4.79 -17.59
CA ALA A 197 15.28 -5.57 -17.42
C ALA A 197 15.33 -6.16 -16.00
N LEU A 198 15.51 -7.47 -15.92
CA LEU A 198 15.69 -8.21 -14.68
C LEU A 198 16.97 -9.04 -14.79
N ARG A 199 17.91 -8.84 -13.86
CA ARG A 199 19.08 -9.70 -13.75
C ARG A 199 18.95 -10.62 -12.55
N VAL A 200 18.80 -11.92 -12.80
CA VAL A 200 18.72 -12.94 -11.75
C VAL A 200 20.15 -13.27 -11.28
N PRO A 201 20.47 -13.13 -9.97
CA PRO A 201 21.79 -13.42 -9.44
C PRO A 201 22.19 -14.90 -9.57
N GLU A 202 23.48 -15.16 -9.71
CA GLU A 202 24.03 -16.51 -9.54
C GLU A 202 23.75 -17.03 -8.12
N GLY A 203 23.52 -18.35 -8.00
CA GLY A 203 23.22 -18.98 -6.72
C GLY A 203 21.77 -18.82 -6.24
N THR A 204 20.88 -18.25 -7.05
CA THR A 204 19.44 -18.20 -6.76
C THR A 204 18.86 -19.62 -6.75
N VAL A 205 18.36 -20.06 -5.59
CA VAL A 205 17.72 -21.39 -5.42
C VAL A 205 16.20 -21.27 -5.28
N SER A 206 15.72 -20.14 -4.77
CA SER A 206 14.31 -19.75 -4.74
C SER A 206 14.16 -18.26 -5.03
N SER A 207 12.98 -17.85 -5.47
CA SER A 207 12.69 -16.47 -5.82
C SER A 207 11.31 -16.04 -5.34
N ARG A 208 11.04 -14.73 -5.34
CA ARG A 208 9.70 -14.18 -5.18
C ARG A 208 9.57 -12.96 -6.08
N LEU A 209 8.76 -13.05 -7.13
CA LEU A 209 8.27 -11.86 -7.83
C LEU A 209 7.00 -11.40 -7.15
N GLU A 210 7.03 -10.21 -6.54
CA GLU A 210 5.86 -9.53 -5.98
C GLU A 210 5.28 -8.58 -7.01
N TYR A 211 3.99 -8.71 -7.31
CA TYR A 211 3.22 -7.83 -8.17
C TYR A 211 2.03 -7.29 -7.38
N ARG A 212 2.13 -6.03 -6.92
CA ARG A 212 1.02 -5.33 -6.26
C ARG A 212 0.27 -4.56 -7.32
N VAL A 213 -1.07 -4.57 -7.24
CA VAL A 213 -1.89 -3.94 -8.27
C VAL A 213 -3.28 -3.56 -7.75
N THR A 214 -3.77 -2.38 -8.11
CA THR A 214 -5.14 -1.91 -7.83
C THR A 214 -5.65 -1.04 -8.98
N GLY A 215 -6.89 -1.26 -9.43
CA GLY A 215 -7.53 -0.50 -10.51
C GLY A 215 -8.38 0.65 -9.96
N HIS A 216 -8.33 1.80 -10.63
CA HIS A 216 -8.91 3.08 -10.18
C HIS A 216 -9.51 3.85 -11.35
N GLY A 217 -10.58 4.59 -11.11
CA GLY A 217 -11.17 5.51 -12.08
C GLY A 217 -12.69 5.62 -11.93
N GLY A 218 -13.27 6.65 -12.52
CA GLY A 218 -14.72 6.94 -12.50
C GLY A 218 -15.34 7.12 -13.89
N GLY A 219 -14.72 6.57 -14.94
CA GLY A 219 -15.18 6.63 -16.31
C GLY A 219 -16.38 5.72 -16.60
N GLU A 220 -16.84 5.72 -17.85
CA GLU A 220 -17.99 4.94 -18.27
C GLU A 220 -17.78 3.42 -18.08
N ALA A 221 -18.82 2.74 -17.61
CA ALA A 221 -18.79 1.31 -17.40
C ALA A 221 -18.63 0.55 -18.74
N GLY A 222 -17.60 -0.30 -18.81
CA GLY A 222 -17.32 -1.15 -19.96
C GLY A 222 -17.62 -2.63 -19.72
N VAL A 223 -17.22 -3.48 -20.69
CA VAL A 223 -17.30 -4.94 -20.56
C VAL A 223 -16.53 -5.40 -19.32
N GLY A 224 -17.14 -6.23 -18.48
CA GLY A 224 -16.51 -6.76 -17.27
C GLY A 224 -16.52 -5.79 -16.08
N CYS A 225 -17.22 -4.67 -16.17
CA CYS A 225 -17.42 -3.74 -15.07
C CYS A 225 -18.81 -3.90 -14.44
N ILE A 226 -18.89 -3.74 -13.12
CA ILE A 226 -20.14 -3.69 -12.35
C ILE A 226 -20.53 -2.26 -11.95
N GLY A 227 -19.73 -1.28 -12.38
CA GLY A 227 -19.86 0.14 -12.08
C GLY A 227 -18.89 0.96 -12.93
N PRO A 228 -18.62 2.21 -12.53
CA PRO A 228 -17.64 3.07 -13.21
C PRO A 228 -16.27 2.39 -13.42
N ALA A 229 -15.68 2.63 -14.57
CA ALA A 229 -14.36 2.10 -14.90
C ALA A 229 -13.25 3.01 -14.37
N GLU A 230 -12.16 2.52 -13.80
CA GLU A 230 -11.65 1.16 -13.79
C GLU A 230 -11.81 0.46 -12.42
N GLU A 231 -12.28 1.19 -11.40
CA GLU A 231 -12.43 0.71 -10.02
C GLU A 231 -13.32 -0.53 -9.91
N PHE A 232 -14.42 -0.55 -10.66
CA PHE A 232 -15.41 -1.62 -10.61
C PHE A 232 -15.27 -2.62 -11.76
N CYS A 233 -14.08 -2.74 -12.35
CA CYS A 233 -13.83 -3.58 -13.51
C CYS A 233 -12.93 -4.80 -13.23
N ARG A 234 -13.37 -5.98 -13.68
CA ARG A 234 -12.58 -7.21 -13.67
C ARG A 234 -11.69 -7.26 -14.91
N ARG A 235 -10.37 -7.20 -14.72
CA ARG A 235 -9.37 -7.29 -15.81
C ARG A 235 -8.44 -8.47 -15.63
N ASN A 236 -8.07 -9.10 -16.74
CA ASN A 236 -7.01 -10.11 -16.71
C ASN A 236 -5.66 -9.41 -16.88
N HIS A 237 -4.69 -9.78 -16.05
CA HIS A 237 -3.30 -9.37 -16.19
C HIS A 237 -2.51 -10.62 -16.59
N THR A 238 -1.79 -10.54 -17.71
CA THR A 238 -0.90 -11.60 -18.19
C THR A 238 0.52 -11.19 -17.85
N ILE A 239 1.24 -12.02 -17.10
CA ILE A 239 2.62 -11.80 -16.65
C ILE A 239 3.55 -12.68 -17.48
N LEU A 240 4.59 -12.10 -18.05
CA LEU A 240 5.52 -12.78 -18.95
C LEU A 240 6.97 -12.57 -18.51
N VAL A 241 7.79 -13.60 -18.70
CA VAL A 241 9.25 -13.52 -18.62
C VAL A 241 9.82 -14.01 -19.96
N ASP A 242 10.68 -13.20 -20.58
CA ASP A 242 11.27 -13.46 -21.90
C ASP A 242 10.21 -13.76 -22.98
N GLY A 243 9.12 -12.99 -22.95
CA GLY A 243 7.97 -13.16 -23.84
C GLY A 243 7.12 -14.41 -23.59
N LYS A 244 7.45 -15.24 -22.59
CA LYS A 244 6.66 -16.43 -22.21
C LYS A 244 5.78 -16.13 -21.01
N GLN A 245 4.49 -16.43 -21.12
CA GLN A 245 3.56 -16.28 -20.00
C GLN A 245 3.96 -17.20 -18.84
N ILE A 246 4.19 -16.61 -17.67
CA ILE A 246 4.41 -17.34 -16.41
C ILE A 246 3.15 -17.37 -15.54
N GLN A 247 2.27 -16.37 -15.69
CA GLN A 247 1.00 -16.30 -14.97
C GLN A 247 -0.05 -15.46 -15.71
N ARG A 248 -1.31 -15.70 -15.39
CA ARG A 248 -2.47 -14.88 -15.69
C ARG A 248 -3.37 -14.77 -14.46
N ILE A 249 -3.55 -13.56 -13.95
CA ILE A 249 -4.38 -13.25 -12.78
C ILE A 249 -5.56 -12.37 -13.16
N THR A 250 -6.58 -12.32 -12.31
CA THR A 250 -7.65 -11.33 -12.36
C THR A 250 -7.66 -10.59 -11.02
N PRO A 251 -7.01 -9.42 -10.92
CA PRO A 251 -6.98 -8.65 -9.68
C PRO A 251 -8.37 -8.12 -9.36
N TRP A 252 -9.08 -8.81 -8.47
CA TRP A 252 -10.46 -8.52 -8.14
C TRP A 252 -10.79 -9.05 -6.74
N ARG A 253 -11.37 -8.19 -5.90
CA ARG A 253 -11.80 -8.55 -4.54
C ARG A 253 -13.31 -8.60 -4.44
N THR A 254 -13.81 -9.62 -3.76
CA THR A 254 -15.26 -9.83 -3.49
C THR A 254 -15.58 -9.90 -2.01
N ASP A 255 -14.58 -9.64 -1.17
CA ASP A 255 -14.62 -9.80 0.28
C ASP A 255 -14.83 -8.47 1.02
N CYS A 256 -15.03 -7.34 0.32
CA CYS A 256 -15.22 -6.03 0.95
C CYS A 256 -16.41 -5.99 1.92
N ALA A 257 -17.48 -6.75 1.64
CA ALA A 257 -18.61 -6.88 2.57
C ALA A 257 -18.22 -7.50 3.93
N ALA A 258 -17.20 -8.34 3.98
CA ALA A 258 -16.70 -8.91 5.23
C ALA A 258 -15.86 -7.91 6.06
N LEU A 259 -15.51 -6.76 5.47
CA LEU A 259 -14.80 -5.65 6.10
C LEU A 259 -15.73 -4.51 6.51
N CYS A 260 -17.03 -4.80 6.62
CA CYS A 260 -18.05 -3.89 7.12
C CYS A 260 -18.74 -4.52 8.32
N THR A 261 -18.29 -4.18 9.53
CA THR A 261 -19.01 -4.48 10.76
C THR A 261 -20.14 -3.47 10.92
N ARG A 262 -21.40 -3.95 10.84
CA ARG A 262 -22.58 -3.07 10.97
C ARG A 262 -22.65 -2.46 12.36
N ALA A 263 -22.78 -1.14 12.40
CA ALA A 263 -22.94 -0.35 13.62
C ALA A 263 -24.03 0.71 13.43
N HIS A 264 -24.56 1.23 14.53
CA HIS A 264 -25.56 2.29 14.56
C HIS A 264 -25.06 3.43 15.46
N TYR A 265 -25.23 4.68 15.02
CA TYR A 265 -24.91 5.86 15.81
C TYR A 265 -26.15 6.73 16.00
N GLY A 266 -26.42 7.13 17.25
CA GLY A 266 -27.56 7.97 17.63
C GLY A 266 -28.73 7.18 18.23
N PRO A 267 -29.89 7.83 18.42
CA PRO A 267 -31.11 7.19 18.91
C PRO A 267 -31.67 6.16 17.91
N GLU A 268 -32.30 5.08 18.40
CA GLU A 268 -32.84 4.01 17.54
C GLU A 268 -33.83 4.49 16.45
N ASP A 269 -34.55 5.59 16.70
CA ASP A 269 -35.56 6.16 15.81
C ASP A 269 -35.11 7.39 15.01
N GLY A 270 -33.82 7.75 15.07
CA GLY A 270 -33.29 8.94 14.39
C GLY A 270 -31.78 8.97 14.11
N GLY A 271 -31.06 7.90 14.45
CA GLY A 271 -29.65 7.72 14.13
C GLY A 271 -29.41 7.22 12.71
N PHE A 272 -28.19 6.76 12.43
CA PHE A 272 -27.81 6.19 11.14
C PHE A 272 -26.94 4.94 11.30
N ASP A 273 -27.09 4.03 10.34
CA ASP A 273 -26.27 2.83 10.23
C ASP A 273 -25.02 3.10 9.41
N TYR A 274 -23.91 2.47 9.79
CA TYR A 274 -22.62 2.60 9.13
C TYR A 274 -21.79 1.31 9.24
N CYS A 275 -20.69 1.26 8.48
CA CYS A 275 -19.64 0.24 8.66
C CYS A 275 -18.61 0.77 9.66
N LEU A 276 -18.36 0.05 10.76
CA LEU A 276 -17.47 0.50 11.83
C LEU A 276 -16.07 0.90 11.32
N GLU A 277 -15.54 0.12 10.38
CA GLU A 277 -14.23 0.33 9.76
C GLU A 277 -14.25 1.51 8.77
N ASN A 278 -15.42 1.85 8.22
CA ASN A 278 -15.62 2.86 7.17
C ASN A 278 -16.79 3.82 7.53
N PRO A 279 -16.67 4.58 8.64
CA PRO A 279 -17.78 5.33 9.25
C PRO A 279 -18.40 6.41 8.38
N CYS A 280 -17.66 6.96 7.42
CA CYS A 280 -18.16 7.98 6.51
C CYS A 280 -18.67 7.42 5.18
N GLY A 281 -18.51 6.12 4.95
CA GLY A 281 -18.84 5.48 3.68
C GLY A 281 -20.30 5.07 3.62
N ALA A 282 -20.93 5.29 2.47
CA ALA A 282 -22.18 4.60 2.17
C ALA A 282 -21.93 3.09 2.20
N ILE A 283 -22.72 2.35 2.97
CA ILE A 283 -22.59 0.90 3.14
C ILE A 283 -22.45 0.18 1.80
N GLU A 284 -23.29 0.52 0.82
CA GLU A 284 -23.28 -0.14 -0.49
C GLU A 284 -21.97 0.10 -1.24
N SER A 285 -21.37 1.29 -1.05
CA SER A 285 -20.04 1.59 -1.58
C SER A 285 -18.98 0.80 -0.85
N VAL A 286 -18.99 0.75 0.49
CA VAL A 286 -18.00 0.01 1.29
C VAL A 286 -17.99 -1.48 0.91
N GLU A 287 -19.16 -2.08 0.77
CA GLU A 287 -19.31 -3.51 0.49
C GLU A 287 -19.07 -3.90 -0.97
N ALA A 288 -19.00 -2.92 -1.89
CA ALA A 288 -18.83 -3.18 -3.31
C ALA A 288 -17.50 -3.86 -3.64
N SER A 289 -17.57 -4.89 -4.47
CA SER A 289 -16.40 -5.55 -5.03
C SER A 289 -15.63 -4.62 -5.98
N ARG A 290 -14.29 -4.64 -5.91
CA ARG A 290 -13.43 -3.73 -6.69
C ARG A 290 -12.22 -4.41 -7.30
N ALA A 291 -11.54 -3.68 -8.17
CA ALA A 291 -10.31 -4.03 -8.87
C ALA A 291 -9.11 -4.19 -7.93
N ASN A 292 -9.16 -5.26 -7.12
CA ASN A 292 -8.15 -5.74 -6.19
C ASN A 292 -7.95 -4.97 -4.88
N TRP A 293 -8.91 -4.15 -4.47
CA TRP A 293 -8.84 -3.44 -3.20
C TRP A 293 -10.20 -3.37 -2.50
N CYS A 294 -10.20 -3.00 -1.22
CA CYS A 294 -11.38 -2.62 -0.46
C CYS A 294 -11.02 -1.40 0.39
N PRO A 295 -11.93 -0.45 0.61
CA PRO A 295 -11.73 0.66 1.54
C PRO A 295 -11.31 0.18 2.93
N GLY A 296 -10.26 0.76 3.50
CA GLY A 296 -9.74 0.40 4.82
C GLY A 296 -9.01 -0.93 4.89
N SER A 297 -8.35 -1.36 3.82
CA SER A 297 -7.61 -2.62 3.77
C SER A 297 -6.34 -2.50 2.95
N GLU A 298 -5.32 -3.28 3.34
CA GLU A 298 -4.19 -3.60 2.47
C GLU A 298 -4.66 -4.43 1.26
N SER A 299 -3.98 -4.23 0.13
CA SER A 299 -4.03 -5.04 -1.09
C SER A 299 -2.69 -5.76 -1.26
N PRO A 300 -2.54 -6.98 -0.72
CA PRO A 300 -1.25 -7.68 -0.69
C PRO A 300 -0.76 -8.04 -2.11
N PRO A 301 0.56 -8.27 -2.29
CA PRO A 301 1.12 -8.66 -3.59
C PRO A 301 0.62 -10.03 -4.04
N PHE A 302 0.45 -10.18 -5.35
CA PHE A 302 0.53 -11.50 -5.97
C PHE A 302 2.00 -11.94 -5.99
N THR A 303 2.28 -13.18 -5.60
CA THR A 303 3.66 -13.68 -5.48
C THR A 303 3.90 -14.94 -6.29
N TRP A 304 5.01 -15.01 -7.02
CA TRP A 304 5.38 -16.19 -7.81
C TRP A 304 6.85 -16.58 -7.68
N ASP A 305 7.10 -17.90 -7.67
CA ASP A 305 8.42 -18.51 -7.82
C ASP A 305 8.38 -19.51 -8.97
N THR A 306 9.07 -19.22 -10.08
CA THR A 306 9.07 -20.07 -11.29
C THR A 306 10.48 -20.41 -11.71
N ALA A 307 10.65 -21.39 -12.61
CA ALA A 307 11.98 -21.75 -13.11
C ALA A 307 12.66 -20.58 -13.86
N ALA A 308 11.88 -19.78 -14.61
CA ALA A 308 12.39 -18.60 -15.30
C ALA A 308 12.94 -17.56 -14.32
N LEU A 309 12.27 -17.38 -13.18
CA LEU A 309 12.66 -16.44 -12.11
C LEU A 309 13.85 -16.94 -11.25
N ARG A 310 14.33 -18.17 -11.46
CA ARG A 310 15.49 -18.74 -10.76
C ARG A 310 16.70 -18.96 -11.66
N THR A 311 16.51 -18.88 -12.98
CA THR A 311 17.59 -19.09 -13.94
C THR A 311 18.52 -17.89 -13.89
N PRO A 312 19.83 -18.04 -13.58
CA PRO A 312 20.73 -16.91 -13.53
C PRO A 312 20.90 -16.24 -14.90
N GLY A 313 21.03 -14.92 -14.92
CA GLY A 313 21.29 -14.15 -16.14
C GLY A 313 20.32 -13.00 -16.37
N GLU A 314 20.36 -12.46 -17.59
CA GLU A 314 19.50 -11.37 -18.04
C GLU A 314 18.15 -11.90 -18.52
N HIS A 315 17.08 -11.27 -18.05
CA HIS A 315 15.69 -11.58 -18.36
C HIS A 315 14.90 -10.30 -18.62
N ALA A 316 13.75 -10.44 -19.27
CA ALA A 316 12.79 -9.36 -19.47
C ALA A 316 11.46 -9.70 -18.79
N LEU A 317 11.05 -8.90 -17.80
CA LEU A 317 9.71 -8.97 -17.21
C LEU A 317 8.75 -8.08 -17.99
N GLU A 318 7.60 -8.61 -18.36
CA GLU A 318 6.51 -7.86 -18.98
C GLU A 318 5.18 -8.20 -18.31
N TRP A 319 4.22 -7.28 -18.40
CA TRP A 319 2.82 -7.62 -18.19
C TRP A 319 1.90 -6.86 -19.14
N ARG A 320 0.71 -7.41 -19.31
CA ARG A 320 -0.35 -6.85 -20.17
C ARG A 320 -1.67 -6.93 -19.44
N ILE A 321 -2.46 -5.86 -19.52
CA ILE A 321 -3.82 -5.82 -19.00
C ILE A 321 -4.76 -6.04 -20.18
N SER A 322 -5.79 -6.87 -20.02
CA SER A 322 -6.69 -7.24 -21.13
C SER A 322 -7.36 -6.05 -21.79
N THR A 323 -7.66 -5.01 -21.02
CA THR A 323 -8.15 -3.72 -21.48
C THR A 323 -8.01 -2.72 -20.33
N VAL A 324 -7.87 -1.44 -20.65
CA VAL A 324 -7.94 -0.32 -19.69
C VAL A 324 -8.90 0.69 -20.30
N ALA A 325 -9.96 1.04 -19.56
CA ALA A 325 -10.93 2.03 -20.04
C ALA A 325 -10.31 3.43 -20.11
N GLU A 326 -10.89 4.32 -20.92
CA GLU A 326 -10.49 5.73 -20.95
C GLU A 326 -10.64 6.37 -19.56
N GLY A 327 -9.60 7.06 -19.10
CA GLY A 327 -9.53 7.61 -17.74
C GLY A 327 -9.25 6.58 -16.65
N GLY A 328 -9.16 5.29 -16.99
CA GLY A 328 -8.79 4.22 -16.07
C GLY A 328 -7.29 4.23 -15.74
N VAL A 329 -6.97 3.92 -14.49
CA VAL A 329 -5.60 3.87 -13.99
C VAL A 329 -5.40 2.61 -13.17
N TRP A 330 -4.34 1.86 -13.45
CA TRP A 330 -3.85 0.79 -12.58
C TRP A 330 -2.60 1.26 -11.84
N ARG A 331 -2.66 1.31 -10.51
CA ARG A 331 -1.46 1.48 -9.66
C ARG A 331 -0.78 0.14 -9.53
N ILE A 332 0.49 0.06 -9.92
CA ILE A 332 1.24 -1.20 -10.02
C ILE A 332 2.63 -1.01 -9.41
N SER A 333 3.08 -2.00 -8.65
CA SER A 333 4.50 -2.18 -8.39
C SER A 333 4.93 -3.62 -8.66
N ALA A 334 6.19 -3.78 -9.05
CA ALA A 334 6.82 -5.07 -9.24
C ALA A 334 8.19 -5.06 -8.53
N THR A 335 8.40 -5.99 -7.61
CA THR A 335 9.69 -6.17 -6.93
C THR A 335 10.09 -7.63 -7.00
N TYR A 336 11.32 -7.89 -7.41
CA TYR A 336 11.90 -9.23 -7.49
C TYR A 336 12.84 -9.49 -6.33
N PHE A 337 12.67 -10.64 -5.69
CA PHE A 337 13.53 -11.13 -4.62
C PHE A 337 14.23 -12.42 -5.09
N ALA A 338 15.53 -12.50 -4.87
CA ALA A 338 16.32 -13.72 -5.05
C ALA A 338 16.84 -14.22 -3.72
N PHE A 339 16.74 -15.53 -3.51
CA PHE A 339 17.22 -16.18 -2.30
C PHE A 339 18.21 -17.30 -2.64
N GLY A 340 19.31 -17.34 -1.89
CA GLY A 340 20.33 -18.38 -1.97
C GLY A 340 20.07 -19.52 -0.99
N GLU A 341 20.98 -20.48 -0.97
CA GLU A 341 21.00 -21.57 0.02
C GLU A 341 21.16 -21.07 1.46
#